data_AF-A0A9E5GBK5-F1
#
_entry.id   AF-A0A9E5GBK5-F1
#
_cell.length_a   1.000
_cell.length_b   1.000
_cell.length_c   1.000
_cell.angle_alpha   90.00
_cell.angle_beta   90.00
_cell.angle_gamma   90.00
#
_symmetry.space_group_name_H-M   'P 1'
#
loop_
_entity.id
_entity.type
_entity.pdbx_description
1 polymer ?
#
loop_
_entity_poly.entity_id
_entity_poly.type
_entity_poly.pdbx_seq_one_letter_code
_entity_poly.pdbx_strand_id
1 'polypeptide(L)'
;MNDNPYQESQYRSTAIRIIKSKSGIFGMPRVECNADFECSISDDPHFFYETDNEFVIYVNHFILKDACLVSARFPVSDEYDVKHILFEGHYLLFTKDDEYYHFTFEISGLTGATRTLYAHTLIRENGLTLRVEENDIGRVAGKYSKETYPATEIAAANHYMFAMCEIARMLGIPQYLNENKLGYLLILGFETCNEIHTDFPPHWHLIFRWPYFCGSQAPHIYIGSDGKMTHNILYIDGIQGVSKSYEPNEWCKFVDMYGKPVLAFRVDGDGGMSVTKPNGDLFKMSAYTAENGVTVSRNNTPCGSMKVKNDSTAGNIEINWHPASPLEAAYTEKITFDPLTGVITSMEK
;
A
#
# COMPACT_ATOMS: atom_id res chain seq x y z
N MET A 1 -1.21 -17.89 -29.37
CA MET A 1 -1.79 -18.01 -28.02
C MET A 1 -3.23 -17.54 -28.12
N ASN A 2 -4.15 -18.16 -27.39
CA ASN A 2 -5.57 -17.85 -27.48
C ASN A 2 -5.82 -16.53 -26.73
N ASP A 3 -5.90 -15.41 -27.45
CA ASP A 3 -6.14 -14.07 -26.91
C ASP A 3 -7.63 -13.86 -26.58
N ASN A 4 -8.25 -14.81 -25.88
CA ASN A 4 -9.61 -14.62 -25.37
C ASN A 4 -9.55 -13.78 -24.09
N PRO A 5 -10.03 -12.52 -24.08
CA PRO A 5 -9.97 -11.65 -22.91
C PRO A 5 -10.85 -12.12 -21.75
N TYR A 6 -11.68 -13.14 -21.96
CA TYR A 6 -12.54 -13.77 -20.94
C TYR A 6 -12.00 -15.11 -20.44
N GLN A 7 -10.81 -15.54 -20.88
CA GLN A 7 -10.22 -16.77 -20.39
C GLN A 7 -9.65 -16.55 -18.98
N GLU A 8 -10.33 -17.09 -17.97
CA GLU A 8 -9.80 -17.14 -16.61
C GLU A 8 -8.70 -18.19 -16.51
N SER A 9 -7.60 -17.84 -15.84
CA SER A 9 -6.56 -18.81 -15.51
C SER A 9 -7.11 -19.82 -14.49
N GLN A 10 -6.90 -21.10 -14.76
CA GLN A 10 -7.19 -22.17 -13.79
C GLN A 10 -6.09 -22.29 -12.72
N TYR A 11 -4.96 -21.61 -12.94
CA TYR A 11 -3.81 -21.58 -12.05
C TYR A 11 -3.72 -20.23 -11.33
N ARG A 12 -3.25 -20.29 -10.09
CA ARG A 12 -2.86 -19.14 -9.28
C ARG A 12 -1.40 -19.31 -8.85
N SER A 13 -0.67 -18.21 -8.82
CA SER A 13 0.65 -18.12 -8.22
C SER A 13 0.51 -17.49 -6.84
N THR A 14 0.95 -18.19 -5.80
CA THR A 14 0.84 -17.73 -4.41
C THR A 14 2.21 -17.54 -3.80
N ALA A 15 2.45 -16.38 -3.21
CA ALA A 15 3.73 -16.07 -2.57
C ALA A 15 3.81 -16.62 -1.15
N ILE A 16 5.00 -17.04 -0.76
CA ILE A 16 5.41 -17.34 0.61
C ILE A 16 6.64 -16.49 0.90
N ARG A 17 6.64 -15.83 2.07
CA ARG A 17 7.80 -15.07 2.56
C ARG A 17 8.47 -15.84 3.68
N ILE A 18 9.76 -16.12 3.54
CA ILE A 18 10.59 -16.76 4.56
C ILE A 18 11.50 -15.68 5.14
N ILE A 19 11.27 -15.31 6.40
CA ILE A 19 11.97 -14.22 7.07
C ILE A 19 13.25 -14.76 7.71
N LYS A 20 14.38 -14.15 7.36
CA LYS A 20 15.70 -14.52 7.87
C LYS A 20 15.84 -14.05 9.32
N SER A 21 16.50 -14.85 10.17
CA SER A 21 16.88 -14.46 11.53
C SER A 21 17.97 -13.38 11.56
N LYS A 22 18.73 -13.23 10.46
CA LYS A 22 19.79 -12.25 10.28
C LYS A 22 19.72 -11.65 8.87
N SER A 23 19.90 -10.33 8.76
CA SER A 23 19.89 -9.61 7.49
C SER A 23 21.21 -9.76 6.73
N GLY A 24 21.17 -9.60 5.41
CA GLY A 24 22.37 -9.46 4.56
C GLY A 24 23.13 -10.77 4.31
N ILE A 25 22.46 -11.90 4.50
CA ILE A 25 22.95 -13.22 4.11
C ILE A 25 22.22 -13.65 2.83
N PHE A 26 22.99 -14.05 1.83
CA PHE A 26 22.53 -14.37 0.49
C PHE A 26 22.83 -15.83 0.16
N GLY A 27 21.94 -16.46 -0.60
CA GLY A 27 21.98 -17.89 -0.88
C GLY A 27 20.58 -18.49 -0.85
N MET A 28 19.89 -18.45 -1.99
CA MET A 28 18.51 -18.93 -2.09
C MET A 28 18.39 -20.42 -1.74
N PRO A 29 17.52 -20.80 -0.79
CA PRO A 29 17.24 -22.20 -0.50
C PRO A 29 16.59 -22.89 -1.71
N ARG A 30 16.95 -24.14 -1.97
CA ARG A 30 16.12 -24.99 -2.83
C ARG A 30 14.88 -25.43 -2.05
N VAL A 31 13.72 -24.91 -2.42
CA VAL A 31 12.44 -25.28 -1.81
C VAL A 31 11.78 -26.41 -2.61
N GLU A 32 11.25 -27.39 -1.89
CA GLU A 32 10.48 -28.50 -2.45
C GLU A 32 9.05 -28.41 -1.92
N CYS A 33 8.06 -28.63 -2.80
CA CYS A 33 6.65 -28.75 -2.44
C CYS A 33 6.10 -30.12 -2.81
N ASN A 34 5.20 -30.64 -1.98
CA ASN A 34 4.48 -31.89 -2.19
C ASN A 34 3.00 -31.70 -1.83
N ALA A 35 2.12 -32.18 -2.69
CA ALA A 35 0.67 -32.19 -2.49
C ALA A 35 0.04 -33.34 -3.30
N ASP A 36 -1.21 -33.66 -2.98
CA ASP A 36 -2.03 -34.66 -3.72
C ASP A 36 -2.61 -34.11 -5.05
N PHE A 37 -2.15 -32.94 -5.47
CA PHE A 37 -2.56 -32.24 -6.68
C PHE A 37 -1.35 -31.52 -7.30
N GLU A 38 -1.52 -31.05 -8.53
CA GLU A 38 -0.46 -30.33 -9.25
C GLU A 38 -0.11 -29.01 -8.55
N CYS A 39 1.13 -28.94 -8.05
CA CYS A 39 1.75 -27.72 -7.56
C CYS A 39 3.25 -27.73 -7.87
N SER A 40 3.82 -26.56 -8.14
CA SER A 40 5.26 -26.41 -8.36
C SER A 40 5.78 -25.07 -7.85
N ILE A 41 7.04 -25.02 -7.45
CA ILE A 41 7.74 -23.75 -7.24
C ILE A 41 7.94 -23.08 -8.59
N SER A 42 7.69 -21.78 -8.66
CA SER A 42 7.97 -20.99 -9.85
C SER A 42 9.47 -20.94 -10.13
N ASP A 43 9.85 -21.22 -11.37
CA ASP A 43 11.20 -21.13 -11.91
C ASP A 43 11.51 -19.76 -12.53
N ASP A 44 10.53 -18.86 -12.59
CA ASP A 44 10.72 -17.48 -13.02
C ASP A 44 11.42 -16.66 -11.91
N PRO A 45 12.58 -16.02 -12.22
CA PRO A 45 13.33 -15.20 -11.27
C PRO A 45 12.54 -14.05 -10.64
N HIS A 46 11.51 -13.50 -11.31
CA HIS A 46 10.64 -12.46 -10.74
C HIS A 46 9.68 -13.02 -9.66
N PHE A 47 9.51 -14.33 -9.63
CA PHE A 47 8.67 -15.04 -8.67
C PHE A 47 9.50 -15.86 -7.67
N PHE A 48 10.82 -15.68 -7.69
CA PHE A 48 11.74 -16.36 -6.80
C PHE A 48 12.98 -15.50 -6.57
N TYR A 49 12.95 -14.68 -5.51
CA TYR A 49 13.98 -13.68 -5.24
C TYR A 49 14.33 -13.60 -3.75
N GLU A 50 15.52 -13.05 -3.47
CA GLU A 50 15.97 -12.72 -2.13
C GLU A 50 16.12 -11.22 -1.95
N THR A 51 15.81 -10.77 -0.74
CA THR A 51 16.23 -9.47 -0.24
C THR A 51 17.18 -9.68 0.94
N ASP A 52 17.62 -8.59 1.55
CA ASP A 52 18.40 -8.66 2.79
C ASP A 52 17.69 -9.43 3.91
N ASN A 53 16.38 -9.26 4.04
CA ASN A 53 15.61 -9.73 5.18
C ASN A 53 14.81 -11.01 4.90
N GLU A 54 14.56 -11.34 3.62
CA GLU A 54 13.65 -12.43 3.29
C GLU A 54 13.99 -13.17 2.00
N PHE A 55 13.50 -14.40 1.91
CA PHE A 55 13.33 -15.12 0.65
C PHE A 55 11.86 -15.04 0.27
N VAL A 56 11.58 -14.73 -0.99
CA VAL A 56 10.23 -14.75 -1.55
C VAL A 56 10.16 -15.84 -2.59
N ILE A 57 9.21 -16.74 -2.40
CA ILE A 57 9.00 -17.87 -3.29
C ILE A 57 7.54 -17.89 -3.72
N TYR A 58 7.28 -18.32 -4.94
CA TYR A 58 5.92 -18.53 -5.42
C TYR A 58 5.65 -20.00 -5.70
N VAL A 59 4.46 -20.42 -5.35
CA VAL A 59 3.92 -21.75 -5.65
C VAL A 59 2.80 -21.59 -6.66
N ASN A 60 2.97 -22.18 -7.83
CA ASN A 60 1.96 -22.30 -8.86
C ASN A 60 1.08 -23.50 -8.54
N HIS A 61 -0.23 -23.31 -8.50
CA HIS A 61 -1.18 -24.38 -8.18
C HIS A 61 -2.53 -24.13 -8.86
N PHE A 62 -3.35 -25.18 -9.01
CA PHE A 62 -4.74 -25.03 -9.42
C PHE A 62 -5.57 -24.26 -8.39
N ILE A 63 -6.59 -23.53 -8.86
CA ILE A 63 -7.62 -22.96 -8.00
C ILE A 63 -8.54 -24.09 -7.54
N LEU A 64 -8.36 -24.52 -6.29
CA LEU A 64 -9.11 -25.61 -5.66
C LEU A 64 -9.95 -25.07 -4.49
N LYS A 65 -10.97 -25.81 -4.06
CA LYS A 65 -12.01 -25.29 -3.16
C LYS A 65 -11.98 -25.77 -1.71
N ASP A 66 -11.43 -26.96 -1.44
CA ASP A 66 -11.63 -27.60 -0.13
C ASP A 66 -10.42 -28.44 0.29
N ALA A 67 -10.00 -28.30 1.54
CA ALA A 67 -8.96 -29.06 2.23
C ALA A 67 -7.68 -29.36 1.41
N CYS A 68 -7.22 -28.38 0.62
CA CYS A 68 -6.05 -28.52 -0.24
C CYS A 68 -4.80 -28.01 0.48
N LEU A 69 -4.04 -28.93 1.08
CA LEU A 69 -2.80 -28.64 1.78
C LEU A 69 -1.58 -28.90 0.90
N VAL A 70 -0.58 -28.03 1.01
CA VAL A 70 0.74 -28.22 0.41
C VAL A 70 1.76 -28.31 1.55
N SER A 71 2.55 -29.37 1.56
CA SER A 71 3.71 -29.50 2.42
C SER A 71 4.95 -28.98 1.68
N ALA A 72 5.72 -28.14 2.34
CA ALA A 72 6.94 -27.57 1.79
C ALA A 72 8.11 -27.76 2.74
N ARG A 73 9.30 -27.93 2.16
CA ARG A 73 10.56 -28.05 2.90
C ARG A 73 11.72 -27.42 2.17
N PHE A 74 12.74 -27.02 2.92
CA PHE A 74 14.03 -26.58 2.38
C PHE A 74 15.18 -26.92 3.34
N PRO A 75 16.39 -27.17 2.82
CA PRO A 75 17.52 -27.61 3.65
C PRO A 75 17.87 -26.62 4.75
N VAL A 76 18.35 -27.14 5.89
CA VAL A 76 19.07 -26.34 6.87
C VAL A 76 20.43 -25.95 6.27
N SER A 77 20.85 -24.70 6.51
CA SER A 77 22.14 -24.18 6.07
C SER A 77 22.81 -23.43 7.23
N ASP A 78 24.14 -23.45 7.26
CA ASP A 78 24.92 -22.59 8.16
C ASP A 78 24.90 -21.12 7.71
N GLU A 79 24.52 -20.86 6.46
CA GLU A 79 24.46 -19.53 5.88
C GLU A 79 23.28 -18.74 6.45
N TYR A 80 22.10 -19.34 6.59
CA TYR A 80 20.91 -18.64 7.06
C TYR A 80 20.14 -19.43 8.13
N ASP A 81 19.39 -18.69 8.94
CA ASP A 81 18.43 -19.24 9.89
C ASP A 81 17.08 -18.55 9.69
N VAL A 82 15.98 -19.24 10.00
CA VAL A 82 14.63 -18.76 9.71
C VAL A 82 13.90 -18.35 10.97
N LYS A 83 13.39 -17.12 10.96
CA LYS A 83 12.65 -16.54 12.10
C LYS A 83 11.15 -16.78 11.96
N HIS A 84 10.60 -16.52 10.78
CA HIS A 84 9.18 -16.61 10.51
C HIS A 84 8.93 -17.07 9.06
N ILE A 85 7.77 -17.67 8.81
CA ILE A 85 7.27 -17.94 7.47
C ILE A 85 5.88 -17.30 7.37
N LEU A 86 5.61 -16.56 6.30
CA LEU A 86 4.35 -15.88 6.07
C LEU A 86 3.68 -16.37 4.79
N PHE A 87 2.35 -16.45 4.86
CA PHE A 87 1.48 -16.84 3.76
C PHE A 87 0.11 -16.17 3.92
N GLU A 88 -0.36 -15.49 2.88
CA GLU A 88 -1.66 -14.80 2.82
C GLU A 88 -1.93 -13.87 4.02
N GLY A 89 -0.88 -13.19 4.52
CA GLY A 89 -0.97 -12.27 5.66
C GLY A 89 -0.91 -12.94 7.03
N HIS A 90 -0.62 -14.24 7.10
CA HIS A 90 -0.55 -15.01 8.33
C HIS A 90 0.84 -15.61 8.57
N TYR A 91 1.19 -15.77 9.84
CA TYR A 91 2.35 -16.54 10.26
C TYR A 91 2.05 -18.03 10.18
N LEU A 92 2.88 -18.76 9.44
CA LEU A 92 2.85 -20.21 9.42
C LEU A 92 3.70 -20.78 10.54
N LEU A 93 3.20 -21.87 11.13
CA LEU A 93 4.02 -22.74 11.96
C LEU A 93 4.98 -23.53 11.07
N PHE A 94 6.19 -23.71 11.55
CA PHE A 94 7.20 -24.53 10.90
C PHE A 94 8.00 -25.30 11.96
N THR A 95 8.58 -26.42 11.54
CA THR A 95 9.49 -27.23 12.36
C THR A 95 10.86 -27.28 11.69
N LYS A 96 11.91 -27.47 12.49
CA LYS A 96 13.29 -27.65 12.03
C LYS A 96 13.80 -28.97 12.60
N ASP A 97 14.29 -29.85 11.73
CA ASP A 97 15.14 -30.98 12.13
C ASP A 97 16.60 -30.71 11.71
N ASP A 98 17.46 -31.73 11.77
CA ASP A 98 18.89 -31.57 11.46
C ASP A 98 19.16 -31.30 9.97
N GLU A 99 18.22 -31.65 9.09
CA GLU A 99 18.39 -31.58 7.63
C GLU A 99 17.50 -30.52 6.96
N TYR A 100 16.29 -30.28 7.47
CA TYR A 100 15.27 -29.47 6.80
C TYR A 100 14.44 -28.60 7.76
N TYR A 101 14.00 -27.45 7.22
CA TYR A 101 12.81 -26.74 7.69
C TYR A 101 11.57 -27.31 6.98
N HIS A 102 10.48 -27.51 7.72
CA HIS A 102 9.21 -28.03 7.21
C HIS A 102 8.07 -27.12 7.59
N PHE A 103 7.15 -26.87 6.66
CA PHE A 103 5.92 -26.13 6.92
C PHE A 103 4.80 -26.60 6.00
N THR A 104 3.57 -26.25 6.34
CA THR A 104 2.38 -26.58 5.56
C THR A 104 1.50 -25.35 5.44
N PHE A 105 0.85 -25.19 4.29
CA PHE A 105 -0.09 -24.11 4.03
C PHE A 105 -1.29 -24.61 3.23
N GLU A 106 -2.41 -23.92 3.38
CA GLU A 106 -3.67 -24.26 2.72
C GLU A 106 -3.93 -23.34 1.54
N ILE A 107 -4.23 -23.92 0.37
CA ILE A 107 -4.55 -23.17 -0.86
C ILE A 107 -6.05 -23.12 -1.19
N SER A 108 -6.88 -23.72 -0.35
CA SER A 108 -8.33 -23.83 -0.53
C SER A 108 -8.99 -22.46 -0.72
N GLY A 109 -9.75 -22.31 -1.80
CA GLY A 109 -10.56 -21.11 -2.06
C GLY A 109 -9.75 -19.86 -2.43
N LEU A 110 -8.43 -20.00 -2.62
CA LEU A 110 -7.59 -18.86 -2.98
C LEU A 110 -7.80 -18.46 -4.44
N THR A 111 -8.14 -17.19 -4.65
CA THR A 111 -8.39 -16.59 -5.98
C THR A 111 -7.74 -15.21 -6.07
N GLY A 112 -7.45 -14.75 -7.28
CA GLY A 112 -6.85 -13.43 -7.51
C GLY A 112 -5.38 -13.35 -7.08
N ALA A 113 -4.86 -12.13 -6.90
CA ALA A 113 -3.48 -11.89 -6.51
C ALA A 113 -3.16 -12.42 -5.10
N THR A 114 -1.90 -12.81 -4.88
CA THR A 114 -1.38 -13.14 -3.55
C THR A 114 -1.43 -11.94 -2.61
N ARG A 115 -1.76 -12.16 -1.34
CA ARG A 115 -1.73 -11.10 -0.31
C ARG A 115 -0.46 -11.11 0.53
N THR A 116 0.37 -12.15 0.42
CA THR A 116 1.57 -12.33 1.27
C THR A 116 2.58 -11.19 1.15
N LEU A 117 2.70 -10.58 -0.04
CA LEU A 117 3.66 -9.51 -0.27
C LEU A 117 3.21 -8.17 0.30
N TYR A 118 1.90 -8.00 0.48
CA TYR A 118 1.34 -6.78 1.01
C TYR A 118 1.67 -6.63 2.50
N ALA A 119 2.54 -5.67 2.81
CA ALA A 119 2.75 -5.19 4.17
C ALA A 119 2.22 -3.76 4.24
N HIS A 120 0.97 -3.61 4.69
CA HIS A 120 0.34 -2.30 4.78
C HIS A 120 -0.52 -2.19 6.04
N THR A 121 -0.53 -1.00 6.63
CA THR A 121 -1.37 -0.66 7.77
C THR A 121 -2.70 -0.07 7.27
N LEU A 122 -3.83 -0.68 7.67
CA LEU A 122 -5.18 -0.20 7.33
C LEU A 122 -5.81 0.57 8.49
N ILE A 123 -6.07 1.86 8.27
CA ILE A 123 -6.79 2.73 9.20
C ILE A 123 -8.13 3.10 8.55
N ARG A 124 -9.23 2.75 9.22
CA ARG A 124 -10.58 2.88 8.65
C ARG A 124 -11.50 3.68 9.55
N GLU A 125 -12.22 4.59 8.92
CA GLU A 125 -13.42 5.22 9.47
C GLU A 125 -14.55 5.17 8.42
N ASN A 126 -15.75 5.62 8.80
CA ASN A 126 -16.88 5.63 7.88
C ASN A 126 -16.62 6.60 6.71
N GLY A 127 -16.59 6.08 5.48
CA GLY A 127 -16.41 6.86 4.26
C GLY A 127 -14.96 7.23 3.93
N LEU A 128 -13.98 6.82 4.75
CA LEU A 128 -12.55 7.02 4.51
C LEU A 128 -11.75 5.79 4.94
N THR A 129 -10.84 5.35 4.08
CA THR A 129 -9.87 4.30 4.37
C THR A 129 -8.49 4.81 3.98
N LEU A 130 -7.54 4.74 4.91
CA LEU A 130 -6.15 5.01 4.68
C LEU A 130 -5.40 3.67 4.71
N ARG A 131 -4.60 3.40 3.67
CA ARG A 131 -3.68 2.27 3.59
C ARG A 131 -2.26 2.82 3.50
N VAL A 132 -1.49 2.63 4.56
CA VAL A 132 -0.08 3.05 4.61
C VAL A 132 0.77 1.86 4.16
N GLU A 133 1.53 2.03 3.08
CA GLU A 133 2.46 0.98 2.63
C GLU A 133 3.69 0.97 3.53
N GLU A 134 4.02 -0.20 4.08
CA GLU A 134 5.16 -0.37 5.00
C GLU A 134 6.44 -0.68 4.23
N ASN A 135 6.96 0.38 3.61
CA ASN A 135 8.16 0.36 2.79
C ASN A 135 9.41 0.19 3.67
N ASP A 136 9.87 -1.06 3.80
CA ASP A 136 11.11 -1.43 4.49
C ASP A 136 12.26 -1.57 3.46
N ILE A 137 13.33 -0.80 3.65
CA ILE A 137 14.54 -0.84 2.81
C ILE A 137 15.21 -2.23 2.76
N GLY A 138 15.08 -3.05 3.81
CA GLY A 138 15.59 -4.42 3.82
C GLY A 138 14.71 -5.42 3.05
N ARG A 139 13.54 -4.99 2.60
CA ARG A 139 12.56 -5.78 1.84
C ARG A 139 12.26 -5.18 0.47
N VAL A 140 13.04 -4.18 0.05
CA VAL A 140 12.90 -3.54 -1.26
C VAL A 140 13.04 -4.56 -2.39
N ALA A 141 12.16 -4.49 -3.38
CA ALA A 141 12.10 -5.40 -4.52
C ALA A 141 11.60 -4.67 -5.78
N GLY A 142 11.63 -5.35 -6.93
CA GLY A 142 11.11 -4.86 -8.20
C GLY A 142 11.99 -3.77 -8.80
N LYS A 143 11.34 -2.69 -9.23
CA LYS A 143 12.01 -1.51 -9.81
C LYS A 143 12.74 -0.67 -8.78
N TYR A 144 12.57 -0.97 -7.49
CA TYR A 144 13.28 -0.31 -6.41
C TYR A 144 14.40 -1.22 -5.92
N SER A 145 15.48 -0.59 -5.49
CA SER A 145 16.64 -1.22 -4.87
C SER A 145 17.12 -0.35 -3.70
N LYS A 146 18.10 -0.82 -2.93
CA LYS A 146 18.69 -0.01 -1.87
C LYS A 146 19.34 1.26 -2.39
N GLU A 147 19.92 1.20 -3.58
CA GLU A 147 20.58 2.33 -4.25
C GLU A 147 19.57 3.35 -4.77
N THR A 148 18.36 2.89 -5.12
CA THR A 148 17.27 3.71 -5.67
C THR A 148 16.13 3.92 -4.68
N TYR A 149 16.38 3.66 -3.39
CA TYR A 149 15.35 3.69 -2.36
C TYR A 149 14.80 5.12 -2.18
N PRO A 150 13.50 5.35 -2.46
CA PRO A 150 12.93 6.70 -2.58
C PRO A 150 12.48 7.25 -1.23
N ALA A 151 13.42 7.41 -0.29
CA ALA A 151 13.12 7.78 1.10
C ALA A 151 12.37 9.12 1.22
N THR A 152 12.72 10.11 0.38
CA THR A 152 12.09 11.43 0.36
C THR A 152 10.63 11.33 -0.09
N GLU A 153 10.38 10.55 -1.14
CA GLU A 153 9.06 10.37 -1.73
C GLU A 153 8.14 9.54 -0.83
N ILE A 154 8.68 8.52 -0.14
CA ILE A 154 7.96 7.77 0.90
C ILE A 154 7.53 8.71 2.02
N ALA A 155 8.46 9.53 2.54
CA ALA A 155 8.13 10.50 3.58
C ALA A 155 7.09 11.51 3.09
N ALA A 156 7.25 12.06 1.89
CA ALA A 156 6.30 12.99 1.30
C ALA A 156 4.90 12.39 1.13
N ALA A 157 4.81 11.17 0.56
CA ALA A 157 3.54 10.45 0.39
C ALA A 157 2.81 10.30 1.72
N ASN A 158 3.49 9.83 2.77
CA ASN A 158 2.91 9.71 4.11
C ASN A 158 2.35 11.04 4.61
N HIS A 159 3.09 12.13 4.49
CA HIS A 159 2.61 13.45 4.93
C HIS A 159 1.39 13.92 4.13
N TYR A 160 1.41 13.79 2.80
CA TYR A 160 0.28 14.18 1.96
C TYR A 160 -0.97 13.35 2.25
N MET A 161 -0.83 12.04 2.42
CA MET A 161 -1.95 11.15 2.73
C MET A 161 -2.64 11.51 4.05
N PHE A 162 -1.86 11.70 5.13
CA PHE A 162 -2.43 12.07 6.43
C PHE A 162 -3.01 13.50 6.41
N ALA A 163 -2.36 14.46 5.74
CA ALA A 163 -2.91 15.79 5.55
C ALA A 163 -4.22 15.78 4.74
N MET A 164 -4.31 14.91 3.72
CA MET A 164 -5.52 14.73 2.92
C MET A 164 -6.65 14.09 3.74
N CYS A 165 -6.35 13.17 4.66
CA CYS A 165 -7.35 12.66 5.61
C CYS A 165 -7.95 13.79 6.45
N GLU A 166 -7.12 14.68 7.00
CA GLU A 166 -7.59 15.85 7.76
C GLU A 166 -8.42 16.82 6.90
N ILE A 167 -7.97 17.11 5.68
CA ILE A 167 -8.72 17.96 4.74
C ILE A 167 -10.06 17.33 4.37
N ALA A 168 -10.11 16.02 4.12
CA ALA A 168 -11.35 15.31 3.81
C ALA A 168 -12.35 15.39 4.98
N ARG A 169 -11.87 15.22 6.23
CA ARG A 169 -12.67 15.36 7.45
C ARG A 169 -13.21 16.79 7.60
N MET A 170 -12.35 17.80 7.46
CA MET A 170 -12.76 19.20 7.53
C MET A 170 -13.75 19.61 6.44
N LEU A 171 -13.67 19.00 5.25
CA LEU A 171 -14.64 19.16 4.18
C LEU A 171 -15.93 18.33 4.40
N GLY A 172 -16.00 17.46 5.40
CA GLY A 172 -17.14 16.60 5.67
C GLY A 172 -17.39 15.52 4.59
N ILE A 173 -16.38 15.18 3.79
CA ILE A 173 -16.53 14.22 2.68
C ILE A 173 -16.81 12.79 3.19
N PRO A 174 -16.06 12.24 4.16
CA PRO A 174 -16.30 10.87 4.62
C PRO A 174 -17.72 10.68 5.16
N GLN A 175 -18.20 11.63 5.97
CA GLN A 175 -19.57 11.63 6.49
C GLN A 175 -20.60 11.63 5.35
N TYR A 176 -20.47 12.55 4.39
CA TYR A 176 -21.36 12.63 3.24
C TYR A 176 -21.41 11.32 2.44
N LEU A 177 -20.25 10.74 2.12
CA LEU A 177 -20.17 9.48 1.38
C LEU A 177 -20.85 8.31 2.12
N ASN A 178 -20.61 8.21 3.43
CA ASN A 178 -21.19 7.15 4.26
C ASN A 178 -22.71 7.28 4.43
N GLU A 179 -23.21 8.49 4.68
CA GLU A 179 -24.65 8.75 4.86
C GLU A 179 -25.44 8.46 3.58
N ASN A 180 -24.85 8.76 2.43
CA ASN A 180 -25.49 8.60 1.12
C ASN A 180 -25.16 7.26 0.43
N LYS A 181 -24.38 6.39 1.08
CA LYS A 181 -23.95 5.08 0.54
C LYS A 181 -23.29 5.19 -0.84
N LEU A 182 -22.46 6.21 -1.02
CA LEU A 182 -21.78 6.51 -2.29
C LEU A 182 -20.38 5.89 -2.38
N GLY A 183 -20.00 5.06 -1.42
CA GLY A 183 -18.69 4.43 -1.35
C GLY A 183 -17.79 5.13 -0.32
N TYR A 184 -16.51 5.26 -0.62
CA TYR A 184 -15.52 5.83 0.30
C TYR A 184 -14.31 6.41 -0.43
N LEU A 185 -13.58 7.32 0.23
CA LEU A 185 -12.24 7.69 -0.19
C LEU A 185 -11.26 6.61 0.28
N LEU A 186 -10.44 6.09 -0.63
CA LEU A 186 -9.32 5.23 -0.34
C LEU A 186 -8.03 6.01 -0.64
N ILE A 187 -7.30 6.34 0.41
CA ILE A 187 -6.02 7.03 0.33
C ILE A 187 -4.93 5.98 0.55
N LEU A 188 -3.95 5.88 -0.35
CA LEU A 188 -2.86 4.92 -0.19
C LEU A 188 -1.55 5.36 -0.85
N GLY A 189 -0.43 4.84 -0.35
CA GLY A 189 0.90 5.13 -0.87
C GLY A 189 1.26 4.25 -2.05
N PHE A 190 2.51 4.37 -2.51
CA PHE A 190 3.14 3.41 -3.41
C PHE A 190 3.94 2.38 -2.61
N GLU A 191 4.03 1.16 -3.13
CA GLU A 191 4.75 0.04 -2.52
C GLU A 191 6.14 -0.16 -3.15
N THR A 192 7.16 -0.38 -2.32
CA THR A 192 8.55 -0.67 -2.75
C THR A 192 8.96 -2.12 -2.53
N CYS A 193 8.13 -2.93 -1.89
CA CYS A 193 8.47 -4.28 -1.42
C CYS A 193 7.86 -5.41 -2.27
N ASN A 194 7.35 -5.09 -3.45
CA ASN A 194 6.58 -6.02 -4.28
C ASN A 194 7.11 -6.06 -5.71
N GLU A 195 7.74 -7.18 -6.08
CA GLU A 195 8.32 -7.40 -7.41
C GLU A 195 7.25 -7.41 -8.52
N ILE A 196 6.06 -7.96 -8.23
CA ILE A 196 5.02 -8.22 -9.23
C ILE A 196 4.10 -7.01 -9.42
N HIS A 197 3.83 -6.26 -8.36
CA HIS A 197 3.00 -5.06 -8.41
C HIS A 197 3.87 -3.81 -8.42
N THR A 198 4.28 -3.37 -9.62
CA THR A 198 5.20 -2.24 -9.74
C THR A 198 4.48 -0.90 -9.61
N ASP A 199 4.35 -0.37 -8.39
CA ASP A 199 3.91 1.00 -8.14
C ASP A 199 5.04 2.01 -8.40
N PHE A 200 5.47 2.07 -9.67
CA PHE A 200 6.58 2.89 -10.12
C PHE A 200 6.17 3.81 -11.27
N PRO A 201 6.67 5.07 -11.35
CA PRO A 201 7.54 5.76 -10.38
C PRO A 201 6.79 6.19 -9.10
N PRO A 202 7.45 6.75 -8.06
CA PRO A 202 6.79 7.17 -6.81
C PRO A 202 5.56 8.06 -7.00
N HIS A 203 4.45 7.68 -6.36
CA HIS A 203 3.18 8.41 -6.37
C HIS A 203 2.34 8.03 -5.15
N TRP A 204 1.25 8.76 -4.91
CA TRP A 204 0.23 8.33 -3.95
C TRP A 204 -1.15 8.44 -4.58
N HIS A 205 -2.11 7.78 -3.96
CA HIS A 205 -3.45 7.64 -4.49
C HIS A 205 -4.47 8.38 -3.62
N LEU A 206 -5.38 9.09 -4.27
CA LEU A 206 -6.61 9.63 -3.68
C LEU A 206 -7.79 8.99 -4.41
N ILE A 207 -8.11 7.74 -4.15
CA ILE A 207 -9.13 7.02 -4.92
C ILE A 207 -10.52 7.34 -4.37
N PHE A 208 -11.47 7.68 -5.23
CA PHE A 208 -12.88 7.61 -4.88
C PHE A 208 -13.45 6.25 -5.31
N ARG A 209 -13.53 5.33 -4.34
CA ARG A 209 -14.06 3.99 -4.54
C ARG A 209 -15.57 4.02 -4.50
N TRP A 210 -16.21 3.77 -5.65
CA TRP A 210 -17.66 3.62 -5.74
C TRP A 210 -18.13 2.32 -5.08
N PRO A 211 -19.43 2.22 -4.68
CA PRO A 211 -19.95 1.06 -3.95
C PRO A 211 -19.79 -0.27 -4.69
N TYR A 212 -19.82 -0.24 -6.03
CA TYR A 212 -19.79 -1.42 -6.90
C TYR A 212 -18.49 -1.55 -7.70
N PHE A 213 -17.41 -0.90 -7.26
CA PHE A 213 -16.06 -0.91 -7.86
C PHE A 213 -15.94 -0.29 -9.26
N CYS A 214 -16.68 -0.78 -10.26
CA CYS A 214 -16.58 -0.29 -11.63
C CYS A 214 -16.97 1.19 -11.73
N GLY A 215 -16.14 2.00 -12.39
CA GLY A 215 -16.28 3.45 -12.48
C GLY A 215 -15.59 4.23 -11.35
N SER A 216 -14.96 3.55 -10.39
CA SER A 216 -14.18 4.23 -9.34
C SER A 216 -13.07 5.08 -9.97
N GLN A 217 -12.85 6.25 -9.39
CA GLN A 217 -11.89 7.23 -9.89
C GLN A 217 -10.59 7.09 -9.11
N ALA A 218 -9.51 6.66 -9.78
CA ALA A 218 -8.21 6.36 -9.18
C ALA A 218 -7.10 7.32 -9.69
N PRO A 219 -7.02 8.55 -9.15
CA PRO A 219 -5.84 9.40 -9.27
C PRO A 219 -4.55 8.77 -8.80
N HIS A 220 -3.50 8.94 -9.59
CA HIS A 220 -2.11 8.67 -9.26
C HIS A 220 -1.39 10.02 -9.25
N ILE A 221 -1.05 10.50 -8.05
CA ILE A 221 -0.44 11.81 -7.83
C ILE A 221 1.07 11.61 -7.68
N TYR A 222 1.80 11.95 -8.74
CA TYR A 222 3.23 11.66 -8.85
C TYR A 222 4.09 12.60 -8.01
N ILE A 223 5.14 12.05 -7.40
CA ILE A 223 6.06 12.76 -6.51
C ILE A 223 7.44 12.83 -7.18
N GLY A 224 8.04 14.01 -7.21
CA GLY A 224 9.43 14.19 -7.64
C GLY A 224 10.43 13.85 -6.54
N SER A 225 11.71 13.71 -6.88
CA SER A 225 12.77 13.38 -5.91
C SER A 225 13.00 14.43 -4.82
N ASP A 226 12.44 15.64 -4.98
CA ASP A 226 12.42 16.70 -3.96
C ASP A 226 11.20 16.61 -3.02
N GLY A 227 10.36 15.58 -3.19
CA GLY A 227 9.14 15.36 -2.40
C GLY A 227 7.92 16.17 -2.87
N LYS A 228 8.03 16.96 -3.94
CA LYS A 228 6.91 17.76 -4.46
C LYS A 228 5.99 16.94 -5.35
N MET A 229 4.69 17.23 -5.28
CA MET A 229 3.75 16.69 -6.26
C MET A 229 3.98 17.35 -7.62
N THR A 230 3.94 16.57 -8.69
CA THR A 230 4.26 17.07 -10.04
C THR A 230 3.03 17.13 -10.93
N HIS A 231 2.25 16.06 -11.01
CA HIS A 231 1.06 15.96 -11.84
C HIS A 231 0.18 14.80 -11.35
N ASN A 232 -1.00 14.67 -11.95
CA ASN A 232 -1.92 13.57 -11.67
C ASN A 232 -2.29 12.84 -12.96
N ILE A 233 -2.38 11.51 -12.89
CA ILE A 233 -3.07 10.71 -13.91
C ILE A 233 -4.25 10.00 -13.25
N LEU A 234 -5.45 10.33 -13.70
CA LEU A 234 -6.68 9.67 -13.25
C LEU A 234 -6.96 8.46 -14.15
N TYR A 235 -7.13 7.29 -13.54
CA TYR A 235 -7.67 6.10 -14.18
C TYR A 235 -9.09 5.83 -13.70
N ILE A 236 -9.86 5.07 -14.51
CA ILE A 236 -11.19 4.60 -14.13
C ILE A 236 -11.16 3.08 -13.94
N ASP A 237 -11.35 2.65 -12.69
CA ASP A 237 -11.29 1.23 -12.36
C ASP A 237 -12.44 0.45 -12.99
N GLY A 238 -12.14 -0.75 -13.47
CA GLY A 238 -13.10 -1.60 -14.19
C GLY A 238 -13.33 -1.21 -15.65
N ILE A 239 -12.67 -0.15 -16.16
CA ILE A 239 -12.79 0.29 -17.55
C ILE A 239 -11.39 0.45 -18.16
N GLN A 240 -10.95 -0.58 -18.87
CA GLN A 240 -9.60 -0.62 -19.45
C GLN A 240 -9.35 0.53 -20.44
N GLY A 241 -8.17 1.15 -20.33
CA GLY A 241 -7.71 2.19 -21.27
C GLY A 241 -8.32 3.58 -21.06
N VAL A 242 -9.19 3.76 -20.06
CA VAL A 242 -9.76 5.08 -19.74
C VAL A 242 -8.89 5.77 -18.70
N SER A 243 -8.19 6.82 -19.14
CA SER A 243 -7.41 7.69 -18.27
C SER A 243 -7.39 9.13 -18.74
N LYS A 244 -6.99 10.03 -17.85
CA LYS A 244 -6.71 11.43 -18.17
C LYS A 244 -5.57 11.97 -17.32
N SER A 245 -4.58 12.56 -17.97
CA SER A 245 -3.53 13.36 -17.33
C SER A 245 -4.05 14.76 -16.99
N TYR A 246 -3.63 15.26 -15.83
CA TYR A 246 -3.89 16.60 -15.33
C TYR A 246 -2.57 17.25 -14.96
N GLU A 247 -2.25 18.35 -15.64
CA GLU A 247 -1.06 19.15 -15.38
C GLU A 247 -1.23 20.00 -14.11
N PRO A 248 -0.14 20.57 -13.55
CA PRO A 248 -0.24 21.55 -12.47
C PRO A 248 -1.29 22.64 -12.73
N ASN A 249 -2.06 22.92 -11.70
CA ASN A 249 -3.17 23.87 -11.63
C ASN A 249 -4.46 23.45 -12.36
N GLU A 250 -4.50 22.26 -12.96
CA GLU A 250 -5.72 21.70 -13.57
C GLU A 250 -6.58 20.93 -12.58
N TRP A 251 -7.87 21.27 -12.51
CA TRP A 251 -8.82 20.62 -11.59
C TRP A 251 -9.24 19.24 -12.08
N CYS A 252 -8.91 18.22 -11.29
CA CYS A 252 -9.51 16.90 -11.34
C CYS A 252 -10.76 16.87 -10.46
N LYS A 253 -11.91 16.46 -11.01
CA LYS A 253 -13.20 16.43 -10.31
C LYS A 253 -13.64 15.01 -10.10
N PHE A 254 -14.04 14.69 -8.88
CA PHE A 254 -14.78 13.48 -8.57
C PHE A 254 -16.27 13.67 -8.72
N VAL A 255 -16.88 12.67 -9.36
CA VAL A 255 -18.33 12.51 -9.42
C VAL A 255 -18.77 11.20 -8.78
N ASP A 256 -19.95 11.18 -8.18
CA ASP A 256 -20.57 9.92 -7.73
C ASP A 256 -21.08 9.08 -8.91
N MET A 257 -21.58 7.89 -8.60
CA MET A 257 -22.16 6.96 -9.59
C MET A 257 -23.38 7.51 -10.34
N TYR A 258 -23.93 8.66 -9.92
CA TYR A 258 -25.03 9.37 -10.57
C TYR A 258 -24.56 10.62 -11.33
N GLY A 259 -23.24 10.87 -11.39
CA GLY A 259 -22.65 12.02 -12.07
C GLY A 259 -22.66 13.31 -11.25
N LYS A 260 -23.01 13.27 -9.96
CA LYS A 260 -23.00 14.47 -9.10
C LYS A 260 -21.59 14.76 -8.59
N PRO A 261 -21.10 16.01 -8.65
CA PRO A 261 -19.81 16.38 -8.09
C PRO A 261 -19.72 16.13 -6.58
N VAL A 262 -18.59 15.57 -6.12
CA VAL A 262 -18.33 15.26 -4.70
C VAL A 262 -17.18 16.10 -4.17
N LEU A 263 -16.03 16.05 -4.84
CA LEU A 263 -14.79 16.70 -4.45
C LEU A 263 -14.03 17.10 -5.73
N ALA A 264 -13.21 18.13 -5.67
CA ALA A 264 -12.26 18.45 -6.71
C ALA A 264 -10.89 18.73 -6.09
N PHE A 265 -9.83 18.30 -6.74
CA PHE A 265 -8.45 18.58 -6.33
C PHE A 265 -7.58 18.96 -7.54
N ARG A 266 -6.44 19.57 -7.27
CA ARG A 266 -5.38 19.80 -8.26
C ARG A 266 -4.02 19.85 -7.58
N VAL A 267 -2.99 19.39 -8.27
CA VAL A 267 -1.61 19.71 -7.91
C VAL A 267 -1.39 21.20 -8.22
N ASP A 268 -0.83 21.96 -7.29
CA ASP A 268 -0.52 23.38 -7.50
C ASP A 268 0.90 23.52 -8.09
N GLY A 269 1.17 24.62 -8.79
CA GLY A 269 2.48 24.85 -9.43
C GLY A 269 3.70 24.92 -8.49
N ASP A 270 3.47 25.02 -7.18
CA ASP A 270 4.52 24.99 -6.15
C ASP A 270 4.80 23.58 -5.60
N GLY A 271 4.07 22.57 -6.08
CA GLY A 271 4.19 21.18 -5.64
C GLY A 271 3.28 20.79 -4.48
N GLY A 272 2.42 21.71 -4.02
CA GLY A 272 1.33 21.44 -3.07
C GLY A 272 0.06 20.95 -3.77
N MET A 273 -1.05 20.93 -3.04
CA MET A 273 -2.36 20.54 -3.58
C MET A 273 -3.48 21.42 -3.02
N SER A 274 -4.37 21.83 -3.91
CA SER A 274 -5.62 22.50 -3.57
C SER A 274 -6.79 21.51 -3.67
N VAL A 275 -7.70 21.54 -2.69
CA VAL A 275 -8.86 20.65 -2.59
C VAL A 275 -10.11 21.43 -2.20
N THR A 276 -11.23 21.11 -2.81
CA THR A 276 -12.53 21.71 -2.47
C THR A 276 -13.67 20.76 -2.75
N LYS A 277 -14.89 21.18 -2.41
CA LYS A 277 -16.15 20.49 -2.71
C LYS A 277 -17.18 21.50 -3.21
N PRO A 278 -18.30 21.06 -3.80
CA PRO A 278 -19.37 21.97 -4.21
C PRO A 278 -19.81 22.88 -3.05
N ASN A 279 -19.75 24.20 -3.27
CA ASN A 279 -20.10 25.24 -2.30
C ASN A 279 -19.33 25.14 -0.96
N GLY A 280 -18.15 24.53 -0.95
CA GLY A 280 -17.31 24.42 0.23
C GLY A 280 -16.12 25.36 0.21
N ASP A 281 -15.35 25.34 1.29
CA ASP A 281 -14.09 26.07 1.40
C ASP A 281 -13.02 25.49 0.45
N LEU A 282 -12.03 26.31 0.12
CA LEU A 282 -10.82 25.90 -0.56
C LEU A 282 -9.75 25.56 0.49
N PHE A 283 -9.37 24.28 0.57
CA PHE A 283 -8.23 23.85 1.35
C PHE A 283 -6.99 23.80 0.47
N LYS A 284 -5.85 24.17 1.04
CA LYS A 284 -4.54 23.99 0.40
C LYS A 284 -3.60 23.28 1.38
N MET A 285 -2.99 22.20 0.92
CA MET A 285 -1.82 21.61 1.55
C MET A 285 -0.55 22.09 0.82
N SER A 286 0.47 22.49 1.57
CA SER A 286 1.76 22.91 0.98
C SER A 286 2.51 21.71 0.40
N ALA A 287 3.52 22.00 -0.42
CA ALA A 287 4.56 21.01 -0.70
C ALA A 287 5.21 20.52 0.61
N TYR A 288 5.60 19.26 0.62
CA TYR A 288 6.35 18.63 1.69
C TYR A 288 7.74 19.24 1.82
N THR A 289 8.19 19.44 3.06
CA THR A 289 9.60 19.65 3.38
C THR A 289 9.98 18.80 4.59
N ALA A 290 11.21 18.27 4.62
CA ALA A 290 11.67 17.45 5.75
C ALA A 290 11.62 18.17 7.11
N GLU A 291 11.81 19.50 7.10
CA GLU A 291 11.80 20.31 8.33
C GLU A 291 10.39 20.51 8.88
N ASN A 292 9.42 20.81 8.02
CA ASN A 292 8.09 21.28 8.44
C ASN A 292 6.95 20.29 8.15
N GLY A 293 7.22 19.21 7.43
CA GLY A 293 6.19 18.31 6.93
C GLY A 293 5.29 19.02 5.92
N VAL A 294 3.98 18.99 6.14
CA VAL A 294 2.98 19.64 5.29
C VAL A 294 2.15 20.62 6.12
N THR A 295 1.91 21.82 5.60
CA THR A 295 1.01 22.80 6.20
C THR A 295 -0.33 22.81 5.50
N VAL A 296 -1.41 23.04 6.24
CA VAL A 296 -2.77 23.11 5.74
C VAL A 296 -3.35 24.50 6.00
N SER A 297 -4.04 25.04 4.99
CA SER A 297 -4.79 26.30 5.10
C SER A 297 -6.18 26.17 4.50
N ARG A 298 -7.12 26.97 5.00
CA ARG A 298 -8.50 27.09 4.54
C ARG A 298 -8.78 28.51 4.10
N ASN A 299 -9.12 28.73 2.83
CA ASN A 299 -9.34 30.05 2.23
C ASN A 299 -8.20 31.03 2.58
N ASN A 300 -6.95 30.57 2.43
CA ASN A 300 -5.72 31.29 2.80
C ASN A 300 -5.52 31.58 4.29
N THR A 301 -6.38 31.06 5.17
CA THR A 301 -6.19 31.13 6.62
C THR A 301 -5.47 29.86 7.08
N PRO A 302 -4.32 29.93 7.78
CA PRO A 302 -3.62 28.75 8.28
C PRO A 302 -4.51 27.92 9.23
N CYS A 303 -4.52 26.60 9.04
CA CYS A 303 -5.20 25.63 9.92
C CYS A 303 -4.19 24.95 10.84
N GLY A 304 -3.05 24.51 10.31
CA GLY A 304 -2.03 23.81 11.08
C GLY A 304 -0.97 23.16 10.21
N SER A 305 -0.10 22.36 10.83
CA SER A 305 0.90 21.55 10.17
C SER A 305 0.85 20.10 10.65
N MET A 306 1.22 19.20 9.75
CA MET A 306 1.24 17.77 9.93
C MET A 306 2.68 17.27 9.78
N LYS A 307 3.14 16.48 10.74
CA LYS A 307 4.37 15.69 10.67
C LYS A 307 4.06 14.23 10.88
N VAL A 308 4.60 13.37 10.03
CA VAL A 308 4.40 11.92 10.09
C VAL A 308 5.77 11.24 10.10
N LYS A 309 5.96 10.37 11.08
CA LYS A 309 7.10 9.45 11.12
C LYS A 309 6.56 8.04 11.00
N ASN A 310 6.89 7.36 9.92
CA ASN A 310 6.64 5.92 9.77
C ASN A 310 7.97 5.17 9.89
N ASP A 311 8.07 4.31 10.90
CA ASP A 311 9.16 3.37 11.10
C ASP A 311 8.65 1.95 10.83
N SER A 312 8.67 1.57 9.54
CA SER A 312 8.17 0.28 9.08
C SER A 312 8.93 -0.91 9.67
N THR A 313 10.22 -0.74 9.99
CA THR A 313 11.01 -1.80 10.64
C THR A 313 10.62 -1.99 12.10
N ALA A 314 10.41 -0.90 12.85
CA ALA A 314 9.98 -0.97 14.25
C ALA A 314 8.48 -1.23 14.42
N GLY A 315 7.68 -1.09 13.35
CA GLY A 315 6.24 -1.27 13.38
C GLY A 315 5.51 -0.11 14.06
N ASN A 316 5.93 1.13 13.80
CA ASN A 316 5.33 2.31 14.43
C ASN A 316 5.10 3.46 13.46
N ILE A 317 3.90 4.03 13.49
CA ILE A 317 3.55 5.31 12.87
C ILE A 317 3.25 6.32 13.98
N GLU A 318 3.89 7.49 13.91
CA GLU A 318 3.60 8.63 14.77
C GLU A 318 3.14 9.82 13.91
N ILE A 319 1.97 10.36 14.24
CA ILE A 319 1.32 11.46 13.53
C ILE A 319 1.22 12.62 14.51
N ASN A 320 1.80 13.76 14.15
CA ASN A 320 1.81 14.97 14.96
C ASN A 320 1.08 16.09 14.22
N TRP A 321 -0.05 16.53 14.77
CA TRP A 321 -0.77 17.70 14.28
C TRP A 321 -0.55 18.90 15.19
N HIS A 322 -0.12 20.00 14.57
CA HIS A 322 0.10 21.28 15.24
C HIS A 322 -0.84 22.35 14.66
N PRO A 323 -1.91 22.71 15.36
CA PRO A 323 -2.82 23.73 14.88
C PRO A 323 -2.14 25.11 14.82
N ALA A 324 -2.59 25.94 13.89
CA ALA A 324 -2.13 27.32 13.76
C ALA A 324 -2.71 28.23 14.85
N SER A 325 -3.89 27.88 15.37
CA SER A 325 -4.55 28.59 16.47
C SER A 325 -4.20 27.95 17.82
N PRO A 326 -3.80 28.73 18.84
CA PRO A 326 -3.57 28.20 20.19
C PRO A 326 -4.86 27.78 20.91
N LEU A 327 -6.03 28.09 20.32
CA LEU A 327 -7.33 27.67 20.86
C LEU A 327 -7.74 26.27 20.38
N GLU A 328 -7.07 25.74 19.37
CA GLU A 328 -7.29 24.38 18.88
C GLU A 328 -6.29 23.43 19.54
N ALA A 329 -6.70 22.19 19.80
CA ALA A 329 -5.85 21.20 20.45
C ALA A 329 -4.89 20.57 19.44
N ALA A 330 -3.59 20.61 19.75
CA ALA A 330 -2.61 19.73 19.13
C ALA A 330 -2.90 18.28 19.53
N TYR A 331 -2.51 17.33 18.69
CA TYR A 331 -2.57 15.92 19.03
C TYR A 331 -1.37 15.15 18.47
N THR A 332 -1.06 14.06 19.15
CA THR A 332 -0.09 13.06 18.70
C THR A 332 -0.80 11.71 18.69
N GLU A 333 -0.92 11.11 17.51
CA GLU A 333 -1.48 9.77 17.37
C GLU A 333 -0.34 8.78 17.11
N LYS A 334 -0.34 7.68 17.85
CA LYS A 334 0.64 6.59 17.75
C LYS A 334 -0.06 5.30 17.39
N ILE A 335 0.43 4.67 16.33
CA ILE A 335 -0.08 3.41 15.82
C ILE A 335 1.09 2.43 15.85
N THR A 336 0.92 1.33 16.58
CA THR A 336 1.85 0.21 16.54
C THR A 336 1.22 -0.91 15.72
N PHE A 337 2.03 -1.56 14.89
CA PHE A 337 1.61 -2.63 14.01
C PHE A 337 2.70 -3.70 13.92
N ASP A 338 2.33 -4.85 13.41
CA ASP A 338 3.24 -5.93 13.09
C ASP A 338 4.04 -5.60 11.81
N PRO A 339 5.38 -5.45 11.85
CA PRO A 339 6.19 -5.03 10.70
C PRO A 339 6.11 -5.94 9.46
N LEU A 340 5.73 -7.20 9.64
CA LEU A 340 5.74 -8.20 8.57
C LEU A 340 4.38 -8.29 7.88
N THR A 341 3.30 -7.96 8.58
CA THR A 341 1.91 -8.08 8.09
C THR A 341 1.18 -6.74 7.97
N GLY A 342 1.65 -5.68 8.63
CA GLY A 342 0.96 -4.39 8.74
C GLY A 342 -0.26 -4.40 9.67
N VAL A 343 -0.53 -5.51 10.36
CA VAL A 343 -1.68 -5.62 11.27
C VAL A 343 -1.47 -4.74 12.50
N ILE A 344 -2.41 -3.82 12.72
CA ILE A 344 -2.41 -2.92 13.89
C ILE A 344 -2.52 -3.74 15.18
N THR A 345 -1.65 -3.46 16.13
CA THR A 345 -1.63 -4.06 17.47
C THR A 345 -2.12 -3.09 18.55
N SER A 346 -1.89 -1.78 18.39
CA SER A 346 -2.44 -0.74 19.26
C SER A 346 -2.55 0.61 18.56
N MET A 347 -3.49 1.44 19.02
CA MET A 347 -3.63 2.84 18.63
C MET A 347 -3.89 3.71 19.85
N GLU A 348 -3.16 4.80 19.97
CA GLU A 348 -3.25 5.79 21.05
C GLU A 348 -3.32 7.19 20.44
N LYS A 349 -4.16 8.06 20.99
CA LYS A 349 -4.35 9.44 20.51
C LYS A 349 -4.35 10.44 21.66
#